data_AF-A0A445F1B2-F1
#
_entry.id   AF-A0A445F1B2-F1
#
_cell.length_a   1.000
_cell.length_b   1.000
_cell.length_c   1.000
_cell.angle_alpha   90.00
_cell.angle_beta   90.00
_cell.angle_gamma   90.00
#
_symmetry.space_group_name_H-M   'P 1'
#
loop_
_entity.id
_entity.type
_entity.pdbx_description
1 polymer ?
#
loop_
_entity_poly.entity_id
_entity_poly.type
_entity_poly.pdbx_seq_one_letter_code
_entity_poly.pdbx_strand_id
1 'polypeptide(L)'
;MADEAKTDREVGGNKGVSNKQIRLKIFSPNVLDITLVDLPGITKVPVGDQPSDIEARIRTMIMSYIKTPTCLILVVTPANSDLANSDALQMAGITDPDGNRTIDVITKLDIMDRGTDARNLLLGKVIPLRLGYVGVVNRSQEVITLHTVHKGIQWFSNSCGVPQLAKKLNQILTQHIKAVLPGLRAHISTSLVAVVKEHASYGEITESKACADQGALLLNILSKYCEGRNNLMQSYPAMALDRRLQADCARDPKEGPRVLMSLRDLIEAQRSSLHRSPTSKLPSSGNQSTRASRNWKEDWCHPLKNLSQEERGQPP
;
A
#
# COMPACT_ATOMS: atom_id res chain seq x y z
N MET A 1 24.77 15.54 15.55
CA MET A 1 25.41 16.53 14.65
C MET A 1 24.84 16.53 13.23
N ALA A 2 24.67 15.40 12.55
CA ALA A 2 24.05 15.41 11.20
C ALA A 2 22.55 15.79 11.22
N ASP A 3 21.82 15.44 12.27
CA ASP A 3 20.37 15.66 12.37
C ASP A 3 19.99 17.12 12.64
N GLU A 4 20.72 17.81 13.54
CA GLU A 4 20.50 19.24 13.82
C GLU A 4 20.74 20.09 12.58
N ALA A 5 21.86 19.87 11.88
CA ALA A 5 22.18 20.61 10.65
C ALA A 5 21.15 20.40 9.53
N LYS A 6 20.54 19.21 9.44
CA LYS A 6 19.48 18.92 8.45
C LYS A 6 18.14 19.54 8.86
N THR A 7 17.84 19.55 10.15
CA THR A 7 16.65 20.18 10.72
C THR A 7 16.70 21.70 10.54
N ASP A 8 17.83 22.33 10.86
CA ASP A 8 18.04 23.77 10.72
C ASP A 8 17.95 24.23 9.26
N ARG A 9 18.39 23.39 8.33
CA ARG A 9 18.30 23.68 6.88
C ARG A 9 16.88 23.63 6.34
N GLU A 10 16.02 22.78 6.89
CA GLU A 10 14.64 22.59 6.39
C GLU A 10 13.61 23.46 7.10
N VAL A 11 13.83 23.75 8.38
CA VAL A 11 12.89 24.49 9.23
C VAL A 11 13.29 25.97 9.37
N GLY A 12 14.52 26.31 8.97
CA GLY A 12 15.13 27.60 9.25
C GLY A 12 15.57 27.71 10.72
N GLY A 13 16.50 28.61 11.03
CA GLY A 13 17.08 28.75 12.38
C GLY A 13 16.12 29.22 13.49
N ASN A 14 14.81 29.29 13.23
CA ASN A 14 13.81 29.94 14.08
C ASN A 14 12.70 29.00 14.57
N LYS A 15 13.07 27.86 15.19
CA LYS A 15 12.21 27.01 16.04
C LYS A 15 10.86 26.56 15.44
N GLY A 16 10.68 26.59 14.11
CA GLY A 16 9.47 26.15 13.45
C GLY A 16 9.21 24.64 13.63
N VAL A 17 8.03 24.16 13.23
CA VAL A 17 7.74 22.72 13.11
C VAL A 17 7.25 22.43 11.69
N SER A 18 7.89 21.46 11.04
CA SER A 18 7.57 21.00 9.68
C SER A 18 7.00 19.58 9.73
N ASN A 19 6.05 19.30 8.83
CA ASN A 19 5.50 17.93 8.67
C ASN A 19 6.39 17.03 7.80
N LYS A 20 7.52 17.55 7.30
CA LYS A 20 8.44 16.79 6.45
C LYS A 20 9.26 15.83 7.32
N GLN A 21 9.17 14.54 7.00
CA GLN A 21 9.90 13.50 7.75
C GLN A 21 11.38 13.45 7.35
N ILE A 22 12.27 13.47 8.35
CA ILE A 22 13.67 13.11 8.18
C ILE A 22 13.79 11.59 8.36
N ARG A 23 14.23 10.88 7.30
CA ARG A 23 14.44 9.43 7.35
C ARG A 23 15.93 9.13 7.54
N LEU A 24 16.25 8.44 8.63
CA LEU A 24 17.58 7.92 8.92
C LEU A 24 17.54 6.39 8.86
N LYS A 25 18.42 5.77 8.07
CA LYS A 25 18.61 4.32 8.02
C LYS A 25 19.96 3.99 8.63
N ILE A 26 19.96 3.23 9.70
CA ILE A 26 21.16 2.76 10.39
C ILE A 26 21.29 1.27 10.13
N PHE A 27 22.44 0.85 9.62
CA PHE A 27 22.73 -0.57 9.36
C PHE A 27 23.79 -1.04 10.34
N SER A 28 23.51 -2.13 11.05
CA SER A 28 24.46 -2.78 11.94
C SER A 28 24.09 -4.25 12.11
N PRO A 29 25.06 -5.17 12.22
CA PRO A 29 24.77 -6.58 12.50
C PRO A 29 24.25 -6.82 13.92
N ASN A 30 24.35 -5.81 14.81
CA ASN A 30 24.00 -5.92 16.23
C ASN A 30 22.72 -5.16 16.60
N VAL A 31 21.91 -4.73 15.62
CA VAL A 31 20.64 -4.02 15.87
C VAL A 31 19.46 -4.82 15.32
N LEU A 32 18.30 -4.63 15.93
CA LEU A 32 17.05 -5.19 15.44
C LEU A 32 16.48 -4.32 14.32
N ASP A 33 15.76 -4.93 13.40
CA ASP A 33 14.98 -4.21 12.39
C ASP A 33 13.77 -3.54 13.05
N ILE A 34 13.98 -2.31 13.54
CA ILE A 34 12.95 -1.50 14.19
C ILE A 34 12.84 -0.13 13.52
N THR A 35 11.61 0.36 13.45
CA THR A 35 11.35 1.76 13.07
C THR A 35 11.04 2.54 14.33
N LEU A 36 11.89 3.51 14.65
CA LEU A 36 11.69 4.48 15.71
C LEU A 36 11.24 5.78 15.07
N VAL A 37 10.17 6.37 15.60
CA VAL A 37 9.69 7.68 15.18
C VAL A 37 9.86 8.61 16.36
N ASP A 38 10.76 9.59 16.23
CA ASP A 38 10.87 10.67 17.18
C ASP A 38 9.90 11.79 16.78
N LEU A 39 9.15 12.31 17.76
CA LEU A 39 8.08 13.28 17.55
C LEU A 39 8.38 14.54 18.36
N PRO A 40 8.01 15.72 17.85
CA PRO A 40 8.26 16.97 18.56
C PRO A 40 7.54 16.98 19.92
N GLY A 41 8.22 17.53 20.93
CA GLY A 41 7.63 17.76 22.24
C GLY A 41 6.46 18.74 22.18
N ILE A 42 5.44 18.52 23.00
CA ILE A 42 4.24 19.35 23.04
C ILE A 42 4.59 20.69 23.71
N THR A 43 4.35 21.79 22.99
CA THR A 43 4.50 23.16 23.51
C THR A 43 3.14 23.83 23.60
N LYS A 44 2.79 24.38 24.77
CA LYS A 44 1.51 25.10 25.00
C LYS A 44 1.58 26.58 24.59
N VAL A 45 2.78 27.15 24.58
CA VAL A 45 3.01 28.56 24.27
C VAL A 45 3.89 28.63 23.03
N PRO A 46 3.46 29.33 21.96
CA PRO A 46 4.30 29.54 20.79
C PRO A 46 5.54 30.36 21.18
N VAL A 47 6.70 29.95 20.68
CA VAL A 47 7.97 30.65 20.90
C VAL A 47 8.60 31.08 19.57
N GLY A 48 9.11 32.30 19.51
CA GLY A 48 9.68 32.86 18.27
C GLY A 48 8.61 33.05 17.19
N ASP A 49 8.89 32.60 15.98
CA ASP A 49 8.00 32.74 14.81
C ASP A 49 6.99 31.59 14.67
N GLN A 50 6.77 30.81 15.73
CA GLN A 50 5.78 29.74 15.72
C GLN A 50 4.36 30.31 15.59
N PRO A 51 3.49 29.72 14.75
CA PRO A 51 2.11 30.16 14.64
C PRO A 51 1.34 29.84 15.93
N SER A 52 0.25 30.57 16.18
CA SER A 52 -0.58 30.40 17.39
C SER A 52 -1.25 29.02 17.48
N ASP A 53 -1.33 28.27 16.37
CA ASP A 53 -1.91 26.92 16.29
C ASP A 53 -0.86 25.79 16.43
N ILE A 54 0.39 26.12 16.80
CA ILE A 54 1.50 25.15 16.85
C ILE A 54 1.20 23.92 17.71
N GLU A 55 0.53 24.11 18.84
CA GLU A 55 0.13 23.04 19.76
C GLU A 55 -0.82 22.06 19.06
N ALA A 56 -1.84 22.57 18.35
CA ALA A 56 -2.80 21.76 17.61
C ALA A 56 -2.13 21.00 16.45
N ARG A 57 -1.17 21.64 15.76
CA ARG A 57 -0.38 21.01 14.69
C ARG A 57 0.48 19.85 15.22
N ILE A 58 1.18 20.05 16.33
CA ILE A 58 1.98 19.00 16.98
C ILE A 58 1.09 17.85 17.45
N ARG A 59 -0.04 18.14 18.12
CA ARG A 59 -0.99 17.09 18.54
C ARG A 59 -1.54 16.29 17.36
N THR A 60 -1.91 16.96 16.27
CA THR A 60 -2.39 16.30 15.05
C THR A 60 -1.32 15.39 14.44
N MET A 61 -0.07 15.85 14.42
CA MET A 61 1.08 15.06 13.97
C MET A 61 1.25 13.82 14.84
N ILE A 62 1.31 13.97 16.17
CA ILE A 62 1.47 12.84 17.09
C ILE A 62 0.33 11.83 16.90
N MET A 63 -0.91 12.32 16.86
CA MET A 63 -2.11 11.49 16.66
C MET A 63 -2.08 10.70 15.35
N SER A 64 -1.50 11.23 14.28
CA SER A 64 -1.38 10.50 13.01
C SER A 64 -0.54 9.22 13.14
N TYR A 65 0.44 9.20 14.04
CA TYR A 65 1.27 8.02 14.33
C TYR A 65 0.60 7.11 15.35
N ILE A 66 0.22 7.65 16.51
CA ILE A 66 -0.23 6.82 17.65
C ILE A 66 -1.62 6.20 17.46
N LYS A 67 -2.43 6.69 16.51
CA LYS A 67 -3.72 6.06 16.13
C LYS A 67 -3.56 4.68 15.50
N THR A 68 -2.38 4.37 14.97
CA THR A 68 -2.14 3.06 14.35
C THR A 68 -2.05 1.99 15.44
N PRO A 69 -2.91 0.95 15.44
CA PRO A 69 -2.97 -0.03 16.54
C PRO A 69 -1.72 -0.89 16.67
N THR A 70 -0.93 -1.03 15.60
CA THR A 70 0.33 -1.76 15.59
C THR A 70 1.50 -0.94 16.15
N CYS A 71 1.31 0.35 16.44
CA CYS A 71 2.33 1.22 17.01
C CYS A 71 2.40 1.06 18.53
N LEU A 72 3.58 0.76 19.06
CA LEU A 72 3.87 0.85 20.49
C LEU A 72 4.11 2.32 20.85
N ILE A 73 3.45 2.79 21.91
CA ILE A 73 3.55 4.16 22.39
C ILE A 73 4.54 4.19 23.55
N LEU A 74 5.65 4.89 23.37
CA LEU A 74 6.62 5.16 24.43
C LEU A 74 6.40 6.59 24.93
N VAL A 75 5.77 6.72 26.10
CA VAL A 75 5.59 8.00 26.76
C VAL A 75 6.82 8.29 27.61
N VAL A 76 7.27 9.54 27.63
CA VAL A 76 8.40 9.97 28.44
C VAL A 76 7.92 11.07 29.37
N THR A 77 7.87 10.76 30.66
CA THR A 77 7.38 11.69 31.69
C THR A 77 8.51 11.98 32.69
N PRO A 78 8.79 13.24 33.04
CA PRO A 78 9.78 13.53 34.07
C PRO A 78 9.19 13.30 35.47
N ALA A 79 9.99 12.74 36.37
CA ALA A 79 9.57 12.32 37.71
C ALA A 79 9.20 13.48 38.64
N ASN A 80 9.64 14.69 38.33
CA ASN A 80 9.29 15.91 39.06
C ASN A 80 7.96 16.54 38.61
N SER A 81 7.30 15.96 37.59
CA SER A 81 6.00 16.41 37.11
C SER A 81 4.89 15.46 37.53
N ASP A 82 3.69 15.99 37.74
CA ASP A 82 2.51 15.18 38.01
C ASP A 82 2.06 14.43 36.75
N LEU A 83 1.94 13.10 36.85
CA LEU A 83 1.51 12.21 35.77
C LEU A 83 0.11 12.58 35.27
N ALA A 84 -0.79 13.01 36.15
CA ALA A 84 -2.16 13.39 35.76
C ALA A 84 -2.19 14.56 34.77
N ASN A 85 -1.17 15.42 34.82
CA ASN A 85 -1.03 16.60 33.97
C ASN A 85 -0.18 16.33 32.71
N SER A 86 0.27 15.10 32.48
CA SER A 86 1.06 14.74 31.30
C SER A 86 0.19 14.71 30.04
N ASP A 87 0.40 15.69 29.16
CA ASP A 87 -0.27 15.78 27.85
C ASP A 87 -0.02 14.52 27.00
N ALA A 88 1.17 13.92 27.12
CA ALA A 88 1.52 12.71 26.38
C ALA A 88 0.73 11.48 26.86
N LEU A 89 0.54 11.31 28.17
CA LEU A 89 -0.30 10.25 28.73
C LEU A 89 -1.77 10.45 28.36
N GLN A 90 -2.28 11.69 28.38
CA GLN A 90 -3.65 11.97 27.97
C GLN A 90 -3.90 11.59 26.51
N MET A 91 -2.99 11.94 25.60
CA MET A 91 -3.10 11.53 24.19
C MET A 91 -2.99 10.02 24.00
N ALA A 92 -2.09 9.36 24.74
CA ALA A 92 -2.00 7.91 24.73
C ALA A 92 -3.31 7.28 25.19
N GLY A 93 -3.90 7.75 26.30
CA GLY A 93 -5.17 7.25 26.85
C GLY A 93 -6.37 7.41 25.90
N ILE A 94 -6.38 8.43 25.04
CA ILE A 94 -7.41 8.58 23.99
C ILE A 94 -7.32 7.45 22.94
N THR A 95 -6.10 6.99 22.62
CA THR A 95 -5.86 6.00 21.54
C THR A 95 -5.60 4.57 22.04
N ASP A 96 -5.30 4.42 23.32
CA ASP A 96 -5.07 3.15 24.03
C ASP A 96 -5.62 3.25 25.47
N PRO A 97 -6.96 3.30 25.66
CA PRO A 97 -7.57 3.44 26.98
C PRO A 97 -7.22 2.30 27.95
N ASP A 98 -6.98 1.10 27.42
CA ASP A 98 -6.61 -0.09 28.19
C ASP A 98 -5.12 -0.17 28.53
N GLY A 99 -4.28 0.71 27.95
CA GLY A 99 -2.83 0.70 28.14
C GLY A 99 -2.15 -0.57 27.63
N ASN A 100 -2.70 -1.23 26.60
CA ASN A 100 -2.18 -2.50 26.06
C ASN A 100 -0.86 -2.33 25.30
N ARG A 101 -0.64 -1.15 24.72
CA ARG A 101 0.50 -0.84 23.84
C ARG A 101 1.25 0.43 24.26
N THR A 102 0.95 0.94 25.46
CA THR A 102 1.55 2.14 26.04
C THR A 102 2.50 1.79 27.17
N ILE A 103 3.72 2.31 27.11
CA ILE A 103 4.77 2.20 28.13
C ILE A 103 5.13 3.61 28.55
N ASP A 104 5.23 3.87 29.85
CA ASP A 104 5.70 5.17 30.35
C ASP A 104 7.11 5.06 30.95
N VAL A 105 8.00 5.92 30.47
CA VAL A 105 9.39 6.02 30.87
C VAL A 105 9.56 7.24 31.73
N ILE A 106 9.94 6.99 32.97
CA ILE A 106 10.05 7.99 34.01
C ILE A 106 11.48 8.46 34.07
N THR A 107 11.70 9.70 33.64
CA THR A 107 13.04 10.32 33.57
C THR A 107 13.27 11.25 34.75
N LYS A 108 14.50 11.78 34.90
CA LYS A 108 14.82 12.81 35.90
C LYS A 108 14.54 12.38 37.35
N LEU A 109 14.69 11.09 37.65
CA LEU A 109 14.52 10.53 39.01
C LEU A 109 15.56 11.07 40.02
N ASP A 110 16.67 11.62 39.51
CA ASP A 110 17.77 12.19 40.27
C ASP A 110 17.46 13.57 40.87
N ILE A 111 16.52 14.32 40.28
CA ILE A 111 16.14 15.67 40.71
C ILE A 111 14.76 15.73 41.36
N MET A 112 14.30 14.60 41.92
CA MET A 112 13.05 14.58 42.67
C MET A 112 13.17 15.34 44.00
N ASP A 113 12.08 15.98 44.40
CA ASP A 113 12.03 16.69 45.67
C ASP A 113 12.30 15.75 46.85
N ARG A 114 13.11 16.23 47.80
CA ARG A 114 13.46 15.47 48.99
C ARG A 114 12.19 15.16 49.79
N GLY A 115 11.89 13.88 49.96
CA GLY A 115 10.70 13.39 50.66
C GLY A 115 9.64 12.77 49.74
N THR A 116 9.79 12.89 48.41
CA THR A 116 8.91 12.26 47.42
C THR A 116 9.52 10.97 46.89
N ASP A 117 8.73 9.89 46.80
CA ASP A 117 9.17 8.60 46.26
C ASP A 117 8.43 8.26 44.94
N ALA A 118 9.18 7.91 43.89
CA ALA A 118 8.64 7.45 42.61
C ALA A 118 8.12 6.01 42.66
N ARG A 119 8.24 5.28 43.79
CA ARG A 119 7.82 3.88 43.89
C ARG A 119 6.35 3.65 43.53
N ASN A 120 5.43 4.48 44.02
CA ASN A 120 4.01 4.32 43.70
C ASN A 120 3.72 4.56 42.21
N LEU A 121 4.50 5.44 41.59
CA LEU A 121 4.44 5.79 40.19
C LEU A 121 5.00 4.62 39.33
N LEU A 122 6.18 4.11 39.67
CA LEU A 122 6.79 2.96 38.99
C LEU A 122 5.97 1.66 39.13
N LEU A 123 5.22 1.51 40.22
CA LEU A 123 4.30 0.39 40.43
C LEU A 123 2.96 0.57 39.70
N GLY A 124 2.73 1.70 39.01
CA GLY A 124 1.49 1.95 38.27
C GLY A 124 0.26 2.11 39.15
N LYS A 125 0.41 2.57 40.39
CA LYS A 125 -0.73 2.79 41.31
C LYS A 125 -1.53 4.05 40.99
N VAL A 126 -0.94 5.01 40.28
CA VAL A 126 -1.58 6.29 39.94
C VAL A 126 -2.38 6.15 38.65
N ILE A 127 -1.72 5.73 37.57
CA ILE A 127 -2.33 5.43 36.28
C ILE A 127 -1.96 3.98 35.94
N PRO A 128 -2.91 3.06 35.74
CA PRO A 128 -2.60 1.67 35.44
C PRO A 128 -2.28 1.51 33.94
N LEU A 129 -1.03 1.15 33.62
CA LEU A 129 -0.60 0.74 32.28
C LEU A 129 -0.26 -0.76 32.29
N ARG A 130 -0.73 -1.54 31.32
CA ARG A 130 -0.49 -3.00 31.29
C ARG A 130 0.96 -3.35 31.02
N LEU A 131 1.66 -2.55 30.21
CA LEU A 131 3.10 -2.71 29.99
C LEU A 131 3.94 -2.09 31.12
N GLY A 132 3.29 -1.35 32.02
CA GLY A 132 3.86 -0.74 33.20
C GLY A 132 4.86 0.38 32.92
N TYR A 133 5.63 0.70 33.95
CA TYR A 133 6.54 1.84 33.97
C TYR A 133 8.01 1.39 33.95
N VAL A 134 8.91 2.28 33.52
CA VAL A 134 10.36 2.08 33.62
C VAL A 134 11.05 3.36 34.04
N GLY A 135 11.82 3.32 35.13
CA GLY A 135 12.61 4.46 35.59
C GLY A 135 13.96 4.55 34.88
N VAL A 136 14.35 5.73 34.40
CA VAL A 136 15.66 5.97 33.79
C VAL A 136 16.28 7.27 34.33
N VAL A 137 17.57 7.19 34.66
CA VAL A 137 18.40 8.36 34.95
C VAL A 137 19.30 8.59 33.73
N ASN A 138 19.12 9.72 33.06
CA ASN A 138 19.92 10.11 31.91
C ASN A 138 21.14 10.92 32.36
N ARG A 139 22.14 11.06 31.47
CA ARG A 139 23.29 11.95 31.71
C ARG A 139 22.80 13.39 31.65
N SER A 140 23.22 14.23 32.61
CA SER A 140 22.94 15.67 32.57
C SER A 140 23.73 16.34 31.44
N GLN A 141 23.21 17.47 30.94
CA GLN A 141 23.87 18.27 29.89
C GLN A 141 25.33 18.63 30.26
N GLU A 142 25.61 18.86 31.55
CA GLU A 142 26.94 19.20 32.07
C GLU A 142 27.95 18.04 31.99
N VAL A 143 27.47 16.79 31.93
CA VAL A 143 28.31 15.58 31.89
C VAL A 143 28.56 15.10 30.45
N ILE A 144 27.78 15.58 29.46
CA ILE A 144 27.97 15.24 28.04
C ILE A 144 29.31 15.80 27.51
N THR A 145 29.75 16.95 28.02
CA THR A 145 31.03 17.58 27.67
C THR A 145 32.25 16.93 28.32
N LEU A 146 32.09 16.19 29.41
CA LEU A 146 33.22 15.71 30.24
C LEU A 146 33.52 14.20 30.13
N HIS A 147 32.84 13.45 29.25
CA HIS A 147 33.09 12.00 29.05
C HIS A 147 33.15 11.16 30.34
N THR A 148 32.59 11.64 31.45
CA THR A 148 32.71 10.98 32.75
C THR A 148 31.43 10.21 33.04
N VAL A 149 31.55 8.88 33.16
CA VAL A 149 30.42 8.02 33.52
C VAL A 149 30.12 8.21 34.99
N HIS A 150 29.17 9.09 35.32
CA HIS A 150 28.58 9.10 36.65
C HIS A 150 27.92 7.73 36.89
N LYS A 151 28.41 7.00 37.90
CA LYS A 151 27.77 5.79 38.40
C LYS A 151 26.39 6.19 38.94
N GLY A 152 25.36 5.96 38.13
CA GLY A 152 23.97 6.25 38.48
C GLY A 152 23.55 5.53 39.76
N ILE A 153 22.75 6.24 40.53
CA ILE A 153 22.13 5.90 41.81
C ILE A 153 21.74 4.40 41.87
N GLN A 154 22.41 3.65 42.74
CA GLN A 154 22.30 2.20 42.99
C GLN A 154 20.99 1.77 43.69
N TRP A 155 19.96 2.62 43.70
CA TRP A 155 18.82 2.45 44.61
C TRP A 155 17.66 1.63 44.03
N PHE A 156 17.67 1.30 42.72
CA PHE A 156 16.65 0.47 42.08
C PHE A 156 17.27 -0.57 41.13
N SER A 157 17.88 -1.63 41.69
CA SER A 157 18.67 -2.60 40.92
C SER A 157 17.88 -3.45 39.93
N ASN A 158 16.54 -3.54 40.05
CA ASN A 158 15.74 -4.54 39.33
C ASN A 158 14.68 -3.96 38.37
N SER A 159 14.42 -2.66 38.37
CA SER A 159 13.40 -2.04 37.47
C SER A 159 13.78 -0.66 36.92
N CYS A 160 15.05 -0.25 37.05
CA CYS A 160 15.53 1.05 36.59
C CYS A 160 16.82 0.94 35.76
N GLY A 161 16.98 1.90 34.85
CA GLY A 161 18.16 2.09 34.02
C GLY A 161 17.97 1.73 32.55
N VAL A 162 18.82 2.33 31.71
CA VAL A 162 18.80 2.15 30.24
C VAL A 162 18.92 0.67 29.80
N PRO A 163 19.80 -0.17 30.41
CA PRO A 163 19.90 -1.58 30.00
C PRO A 163 18.62 -2.38 30.28
N GLN A 164 17.94 -2.09 31.40
CA GLN A 164 16.68 -2.75 31.74
C GLN A 164 15.53 -2.28 30.86
N LEU A 165 15.49 -0.99 30.53
CA LEU A 165 14.57 -0.44 29.54
C LEU A 165 14.74 -1.18 28.20
N ALA A 166 15.97 -1.30 27.70
CA ALA A 166 16.25 -2.00 26.45
C ALA A 166 15.79 -3.47 26.48
N LYS A 167 16.08 -4.19 27.58
CA LYS A 167 15.62 -5.58 27.75
C LYS A 167 14.10 -5.70 27.75
N LYS A 168 13.40 -4.82 28.49
CA LYS A 168 11.94 -4.81 28.59
C LYS A 168 11.29 -4.43 27.26
N LEU A 169 11.81 -3.42 26.56
CA LEU A 169 11.35 -3.03 25.23
C LEU A 169 11.50 -4.17 24.21
N ASN A 170 12.62 -4.88 24.22
CA ASN A 170 12.82 -6.04 23.34
C ASN A 170 11.81 -7.17 23.62
N GLN A 171 11.49 -7.43 24.89
CA GLN A 171 10.48 -8.41 25.26
C GLN A 171 9.08 -8.00 24.78
N ILE A 172 8.70 -6.75 25.03
CA ILE A 172 7.41 -6.20 24.61
C ILE A 172 7.30 -6.22 23.09
N LEU A 173 8.33 -5.77 22.39
CA LEU A 173 8.37 -5.77 20.92
C LEU A 173 8.18 -7.19 20.37
N THR A 174 8.87 -8.17 20.94
CA THR A 174 8.74 -9.58 20.51
C THR A 174 7.32 -10.10 20.72
N GLN A 175 6.71 -9.81 21.87
CA GLN A 175 5.32 -10.21 22.16
C GLN A 175 4.33 -9.52 21.24
N HIS A 176 4.54 -8.23 20.99
CA HIS A 176 3.70 -7.41 20.12
C HIS A 176 3.74 -7.89 18.67
N ILE A 177 4.94 -8.17 18.13
CA ILE A 177 5.10 -8.74 16.79
C ILE A 177 4.35 -10.07 16.69
N LYS A 178 4.48 -10.96 17.69
CA LYS A 178 3.77 -12.25 17.70
C LYS A 178 2.24 -12.08 17.72
N ALA A 179 1.72 -11.08 18.42
CA ALA A 179 0.29 -10.81 18.48
C ALA A 179 -0.27 -10.23 17.18
N VAL A 180 0.48 -9.37 16.49
CA VAL A 180 0.04 -8.66 15.27
C VAL A 180 0.20 -9.53 14.01
N LEU A 181 1.18 -10.43 13.97
CA LEU A 181 1.54 -11.20 12.78
C LEU A 181 0.40 -12.03 12.17
N PRO A 182 -0.47 -12.72 12.95
CA PRO A 182 -1.61 -13.44 12.40
C PRO A 182 -2.60 -12.52 11.68
N GLY A 183 -2.89 -11.35 12.25
CA GLY A 183 -3.80 -10.36 11.66
C GLY A 183 -3.23 -9.76 10.37
N LEU A 184 -1.93 -9.46 10.37
CA LEU A 184 -1.23 -8.98 9.18
C LEU A 184 -1.25 -10.03 8.06
N ARG A 185 -0.99 -11.30 8.38
CA ARG A 185 -1.07 -12.41 7.42
C ARG A 185 -2.46 -12.50 6.80
N ALA A 186 -3.51 -12.45 7.62
CA ALA A 186 -4.89 -12.50 7.15
C ALA A 186 -5.19 -11.32 6.20
N HIS A 187 -4.81 -10.11 6.59
CA HIS A 187 -5.00 -8.92 5.76
C HIS A 187 -4.28 -9.03 4.41
N ILE A 188 -3.02 -9.47 4.40
CA ILE A 188 -2.26 -9.70 3.15
C ILE A 188 -2.94 -10.77 2.29
N SER A 189 -3.40 -11.87 2.87
CA SER A 189 -4.10 -12.92 2.13
C SER A 189 -5.40 -12.41 1.51
N THR A 190 -6.19 -11.61 2.25
CA THR A 190 -7.41 -11.00 1.70
C THR A 190 -7.10 -10.01 0.58
N SER A 191 -6.12 -9.13 0.77
CA SER A 191 -5.70 -8.18 -0.27
C SER A 191 -5.14 -8.90 -1.50
N LEU A 192 -4.41 -10.00 -1.33
CA LEU A 192 -3.93 -10.83 -2.43
C LEU A 192 -5.08 -11.41 -3.23
N VAL A 193 -6.11 -11.96 -2.58
CA VAL A 193 -7.30 -12.49 -3.28
C VAL A 193 -8.01 -11.39 -4.05
N ALA A 194 -8.14 -10.19 -3.48
CA ALA A 194 -8.76 -9.05 -4.16
C ALA A 194 -7.96 -8.65 -5.42
N VAL A 195 -6.64 -8.51 -5.29
CA VAL A 195 -5.75 -8.16 -6.42
C VAL A 195 -5.73 -9.26 -7.48
N VAL A 196 -5.72 -10.54 -7.09
CA VAL A 196 -5.78 -11.67 -8.03
C VAL A 196 -7.11 -11.68 -8.78
N LYS A 197 -8.23 -11.37 -8.11
CA LYS A 197 -9.54 -11.26 -8.74
C LYS A 197 -9.58 -10.09 -9.73
N GLU A 198 -9.01 -8.95 -9.36
CA GLU A 198 -8.89 -7.78 -10.23
C GLU A 198 -8.00 -8.11 -11.45
N HIS A 199 -6.85 -8.75 -11.23
CA HIS A 199 -5.95 -9.19 -12.29
C HIS A 199 -6.64 -10.16 -13.24
N ALA A 200 -7.42 -11.12 -12.73
CA ALA A 200 -8.20 -12.03 -13.56
C ALA A 200 -9.25 -11.29 -14.43
N SER A 201 -9.73 -10.13 -14.00
CA SER A 201 -10.66 -9.30 -14.79
C SER A 201 -9.98 -8.61 -15.98
N TYR A 202 -8.67 -8.37 -15.91
CA TYR A 202 -7.89 -7.79 -17.01
C TYR A 202 -7.58 -8.80 -18.13
N GLY A 203 -7.83 -10.08 -17.90
CA GLY A 203 -7.56 -11.14 -18.86
C GLY A 203 -6.09 -11.51 -18.94
N GLU A 204 -5.75 -12.39 -19.87
CA GLU A 204 -4.40 -12.91 -20.01
C GLU A 204 -3.63 -12.05 -21.01
N ILE A 205 -2.57 -11.38 -20.55
CA ILE A 205 -1.66 -10.63 -21.40
C ILE A 205 -0.64 -11.62 -21.96
N THR A 206 -0.75 -11.96 -23.25
CA THR A 206 0.33 -12.66 -23.95
C THR A 206 1.43 -11.65 -24.24
N GLU A 207 2.52 -11.67 -23.47
CA GLU A 207 3.68 -10.78 -23.66
C GLU A 207 4.46 -11.03 -24.96
N SER A 208 4.09 -12.06 -25.74
CA SER A 208 4.72 -12.36 -27.01
C SER A 208 4.39 -11.33 -28.08
N LYS A 209 5.42 -10.56 -28.50
CA LYS A 209 5.42 -9.75 -29.74
C LYS A 209 5.42 -10.58 -31.04
N ALA A 210 5.20 -11.90 -30.96
CA ALA A 210 5.10 -12.75 -32.13
C ALA A 210 3.73 -12.57 -32.81
N CYS A 211 3.73 -12.30 -34.12
CA CYS A 211 2.52 -12.13 -34.92
C CYS A 211 1.57 -13.35 -34.83
N ALA A 212 2.12 -14.55 -34.65
CA ALA A 212 1.36 -15.78 -34.47
C ALA A 212 0.53 -15.79 -33.17
N ASP A 213 1.08 -15.28 -32.07
CA ASP A 213 0.42 -15.28 -30.76
C ASP A 213 -0.71 -14.23 -30.69
N GLN A 214 -0.57 -13.12 -31.42
CA GLN A 214 -1.63 -12.13 -31.59
C GLN A 214 -2.80 -12.68 -32.43
N GLY A 215 -2.51 -13.46 -33.47
CA GLY A 215 -3.54 -14.14 -34.26
C GLY A 215 -4.33 -15.15 -33.43
N ALA A 216 -3.64 -15.93 -32.59
CA ALA A 216 -4.28 -16.86 -31.65
C ALA A 216 -5.13 -16.14 -30.60
N LEU A 217 -4.66 -15.02 -30.05
CA LEU A 217 -5.42 -14.19 -29.12
C LEU A 217 -6.72 -13.65 -29.75
N LEU A 218 -6.62 -13.12 -30.98
CA LEU A 218 -7.78 -12.58 -31.70
C LEU A 218 -8.82 -13.68 -31.99
N LEU A 219 -8.37 -14.86 -32.42
CA LEU A 219 -9.25 -16.01 -32.63
C LEU A 219 -9.93 -16.47 -31.34
N ASN A 220 -9.20 -16.45 -30.22
CA ASN A 220 -9.76 -16.81 -28.91
C ASN A 220 -10.83 -15.79 -28.47
N ILE A 221 -10.61 -14.49 -28.68
CA ILE A 221 -11.60 -13.43 -28.43
C ILE A 221 -12.85 -13.64 -29.29
N LEU A 222 -12.67 -13.88 -30.60
CA LEU A 222 -13.78 -14.10 -31.53
C LEU A 222 -14.57 -15.38 -31.20
N SER A 223 -13.89 -16.46 -30.81
CA SER A 223 -14.54 -17.71 -30.38
C SER A 223 -15.41 -17.48 -29.14
N LYS A 224 -14.86 -16.82 -28.10
CA LYS A 224 -15.60 -16.48 -26.88
C LYS A 224 -16.83 -15.60 -27.16
N TYR A 225 -16.72 -14.64 -28.09
CA TYR A 225 -17.86 -13.82 -28.51
C TYR A 225 -18.95 -14.64 -29.19
N CYS A 226 -18.56 -15.53 -30.13
CA CYS A 226 -19.48 -16.40 -30.83
C CYS A 226 -20.19 -17.37 -29.87
N GLU A 227 -19.48 -17.95 -28.90
CA GLU A 227 -20.06 -18.78 -27.83
C GLU A 227 -21.04 -18.00 -26.97
N GLY A 228 -20.67 -16.79 -26.51
CA GLY A 228 -21.56 -15.93 -25.72
C GLY A 228 -22.85 -15.58 -26.47
N ARG A 229 -22.74 -15.26 -27.76
CA ARG A 229 -23.90 -15.00 -28.63
C ARG A 229 -24.78 -16.24 -28.80
N ASN A 230 -24.18 -17.42 -28.99
CA ASN A 230 -24.92 -18.68 -29.13
C ASN A 230 -25.64 -19.05 -27.82
N ASN A 231 -25.00 -18.89 -26.67
CA ASN A 231 -25.61 -19.11 -25.35
C ASN A 231 -26.77 -18.15 -25.11
N LEU A 232 -26.62 -16.89 -25.49
CA LEU A 232 -27.69 -15.90 -25.42
C LEU A 232 -28.87 -16.31 -26.31
N MET A 233 -28.61 -16.69 -27.56
CA MET A 233 -29.62 -17.18 -28.51
C MET A 233 -30.36 -18.43 -28.00
N GLN A 234 -29.67 -19.34 -27.30
CA GLN A 234 -30.28 -20.52 -26.68
C GLN A 234 -31.05 -20.22 -25.39
N SER A 235 -30.64 -19.21 -24.64
CA SER A 235 -31.31 -18.77 -23.41
C SER A 235 -32.60 -18.00 -23.67
N TYR A 236 -32.83 -17.50 -24.89
CA TYR A 236 -34.11 -16.92 -25.27
C TYR A 236 -35.10 -18.04 -25.59
N PRO A 237 -36.21 -18.18 -24.84
CA PRO A 237 -37.22 -19.17 -25.18
C PRO A 237 -37.81 -18.81 -26.55
N ALA A 238 -37.74 -19.74 -27.51
CA ALA A 238 -38.27 -19.57 -28.87
C ALA A 238 -39.73 -19.04 -28.87
N MET A 239 -40.51 -19.40 -27.84
CA MET A 239 -41.89 -18.96 -27.67
C MET A 239 -42.07 -17.48 -27.31
N ALA A 240 -41.06 -16.81 -26.74
CA ALA A 240 -41.14 -15.38 -26.43
C ALA A 240 -40.88 -14.50 -27.67
N LEU A 241 -40.07 -14.98 -28.61
CA LEU A 241 -39.90 -14.31 -29.91
C LEU A 241 -41.16 -14.48 -30.75
N ASP A 242 -41.75 -15.67 -30.75
CA ASP A 242 -42.95 -16.00 -31.53
C ASP A 242 -44.19 -15.21 -31.07
N ARG A 243 -44.41 -15.07 -29.75
CA ARG A 243 -45.51 -14.24 -29.22
C ARG A 243 -45.35 -12.76 -29.52
N ARG A 244 -44.13 -12.24 -29.54
CA ARG A 244 -43.85 -10.81 -29.75
C ARG A 244 -43.92 -10.47 -31.24
N LEU A 245 -43.41 -11.35 -32.10
CA LEU A 245 -43.62 -11.30 -33.55
C LEU A 245 -45.09 -11.44 -33.92
N GLN A 246 -45.85 -12.33 -33.29
CA GLN A 246 -47.31 -12.43 -33.50
C GLN A 246 -48.08 -11.20 -33.00
N ALA A 247 -47.69 -10.63 -31.86
CA ALA A 247 -48.30 -9.40 -31.35
C ALA A 247 -48.01 -8.16 -32.23
N ASP A 248 -46.82 -8.10 -32.83
CA ASP A 248 -46.45 -7.03 -33.77
C ASP A 248 -47.08 -7.27 -35.16
N CYS A 249 -47.21 -8.52 -35.63
CA CYS A 249 -47.93 -8.87 -36.86
C CYS A 249 -49.44 -8.61 -36.78
N ALA A 250 -50.05 -8.80 -35.60
CA ALA A 250 -51.47 -8.52 -35.37
C ALA A 250 -51.79 -7.00 -35.38
N ARG A 251 -50.76 -6.15 -35.29
CA ARG A 251 -50.91 -4.69 -35.23
C ARG A 251 -51.01 -4.05 -36.62
N ASP A 252 -50.54 -4.72 -37.68
CA ASP A 252 -50.64 -4.23 -39.06
C ASP A 252 -50.79 -5.38 -40.09
N PRO A 253 -52.02 -5.71 -40.53
CA PRO A 253 -52.33 -6.93 -41.29
C PRO A 253 -51.82 -6.96 -42.73
N LYS A 254 -51.23 -5.87 -43.25
CA LYS A 254 -50.68 -5.80 -44.62
C LYS A 254 -49.16 -5.87 -44.68
N GLU A 255 -48.46 -5.37 -43.67
CA GLU A 255 -46.99 -5.28 -43.64
C GLU A 255 -46.33 -6.45 -42.90
N GLY A 256 -46.98 -7.00 -41.86
CA GLY A 256 -46.44 -8.12 -41.07
C GLY A 256 -46.05 -9.36 -41.90
N PRO A 257 -46.93 -9.87 -42.79
CA PRO A 257 -46.62 -11.02 -43.64
C PRO A 257 -45.48 -10.77 -44.64
N ARG A 258 -45.30 -9.54 -45.12
CA ARG A 258 -44.25 -9.17 -46.08
C ARG A 258 -42.85 -9.20 -45.44
N VAL A 259 -42.74 -8.69 -44.23
CA VAL A 259 -41.47 -8.65 -43.49
C VAL A 259 -41.01 -10.06 -43.11
N LEU A 260 -41.94 -10.94 -42.71
CA LEU A 260 -41.63 -12.34 -42.40
C LEU A 260 -41.21 -13.14 -43.64
N MET A 261 -41.82 -12.89 -44.79
CA MET A 261 -41.44 -13.54 -46.05
C MET A 261 -40.03 -13.11 -46.47
N SER A 262 -39.70 -11.82 -46.35
CA SER A 262 -38.35 -11.31 -46.63
C SER A 262 -37.28 -11.84 -45.64
N LEU A 263 -37.62 -11.99 -44.36
CA LEU A 263 -36.72 -12.61 -43.37
C LEU A 263 -36.55 -14.11 -43.60
N ARG A 264 -37.61 -14.82 -44.01
CA ARG A 264 -37.54 -16.25 -44.38
C ARG A 264 -36.61 -16.44 -45.58
N ASP A 265 -36.76 -15.60 -46.60
CA ASP A 265 -35.91 -15.62 -47.79
C ASP A 265 -34.44 -15.32 -47.43
N LEU A 266 -34.20 -14.40 -46.49
CA LEU A 266 -32.85 -14.08 -46.00
C LEU A 266 -32.23 -15.24 -45.20
N ILE A 267 -33.03 -15.93 -44.39
CA ILE A 267 -32.61 -17.09 -43.59
C ILE A 267 -32.36 -18.30 -44.51
N GLU A 268 -33.19 -18.51 -45.53
CA GLU A 268 -32.99 -19.56 -46.54
C GLU A 268 -31.79 -19.28 -47.45
N ALA A 269 -31.51 -18.00 -47.77
CA ALA A 269 -30.30 -17.59 -48.48
C ALA A 269 -29.03 -17.84 -47.64
N GLN A 270 -29.06 -17.52 -46.34
CA GLN A 270 -27.97 -17.84 -45.40
C GLN A 270 -27.75 -19.35 -45.26
N ARG A 271 -28.83 -20.14 -45.14
CA ARG A 271 -28.78 -21.60 -45.04
C ARG A 271 -28.23 -22.25 -46.32
N SER A 272 -28.56 -21.69 -47.48
CA SER A 272 -28.04 -22.12 -48.78
C SER A 272 -26.55 -21.78 -48.95
N SER A 273 -26.08 -20.69 -48.35
CA SER A 273 -24.66 -20.30 -48.37
C SER A 273 -23.77 -21.19 -47.50
N LEU A 274 -24.30 -21.77 -46.41
CA LEU A 274 -23.56 -22.72 -45.55
C LEU A 274 -23.36 -24.11 -46.19
N HIS A 275 -24.16 -24.48 -47.18
CA HIS A 275 -24.08 -25.79 -47.86
C HIS A 275 -23.24 -25.82 -49.15
N ARG A 276 -22.62 -24.69 -49.55
CA ARG A 276 -21.62 -24.67 -50.64
C ARG A 276 -20.21 -24.53 -50.08
N SER A 277 -19.64 -25.63 -49.62
CA SER A 277 -18.18 -25.79 -49.55
C SER A 277 -17.66 -26.25 -50.92
N PRO A 278 -16.63 -25.64 -51.53
CA PRO A 278 -16.05 -26.15 -52.76
C PRO A 278 -15.06 -27.28 -52.45
N THR A 279 -15.47 -28.51 -52.74
CA THR A 279 -14.57 -29.66 -52.85
C THR A 279 -13.87 -29.66 -54.21
N SER A 280 -12.54 -29.69 -54.16
CA SER A 280 -11.56 -30.29 -55.09
C SER A 280 -11.69 -30.10 -56.61
N LYS A 281 -10.62 -29.58 -57.23
CA LYS A 281 -9.98 -30.12 -58.45
C LYS A 281 -8.66 -29.40 -58.76
N LEU A 282 -7.54 -30.11 -58.57
CA LEU A 282 -6.25 -29.83 -59.21
C LEU A 282 -6.29 -30.38 -60.65
N PRO A 283 -5.59 -29.75 -61.61
CA PRO A 283 -5.00 -30.49 -62.72
C PRO A 283 -3.49 -30.32 -62.81
N SER A 284 -2.87 -31.41 -63.25
CA SER A 284 -1.45 -31.69 -63.42
C SER A 284 -0.83 -31.13 -64.71
N SER A 285 0.40 -30.63 -64.58
CA SER A 285 1.58 -30.63 -65.49
C SER A 285 1.43 -30.54 -67.02
N GLY A 286 2.18 -29.61 -67.62
CA GLY A 286 2.64 -29.69 -69.02
C GLY A 286 3.32 -28.41 -69.52
N ASN A 287 4.66 -28.43 -69.61
CA ASN A 287 5.55 -27.34 -70.05
C ASN A 287 5.23 -26.74 -71.43
N GLN A 288 5.35 -25.40 -71.55
CA GLN A 288 6.24 -24.79 -72.56
C GLN A 288 6.50 -23.29 -72.27
N SER A 289 7.76 -22.92 -72.49
CA SER A 289 8.38 -21.62 -72.27
C SER A 289 7.92 -20.57 -73.29
N THR A 290 7.68 -19.33 -72.84
CA THR A 290 8.27 -18.09 -73.41
C THR A 290 7.85 -16.83 -72.63
N ARG A 291 8.82 -16.28 -71.88
CA ARG A 291 9.19 -14.85 -71.76
C ARG A 291 8.11 -13.77 -72.00
N ALA A 292 7.62 -13.12 -70.94
CA ALA A 292 7.93 -11.72 -70.60
C ALA A 292 7.02 -11.14 -69.49
N SER A 293 7.68 -10.63 -68.43
CA SER A 293 7.35 -9.39 -67.70
C SER A 293 6.03 -9.26 -66.91
N ARG A 294 6.11 -9.46 -65.58
CA ARG A 294 6.23 -8.38 -64.56
C ARG A 294 5.97 -8.91 -63.14
N ASN A 295 7.00 -8.83 -62.30
CA ASN A 295 6.96 -9.03 -60.85
C ASN A 295 6.22 -7.87 -60.18
N TRP A 296 5.21 -8.16 -59.37
CA TRP A 296 4.57 -7.24 -58.41
C TRP A 296 4.65 -7.84 -56.99
N LYS A 297 5.85 -8.22 -56.58
CA LYS A 297 6.06 -8.89 -55.29
C LYS A 297 7.39 -8.53 -54.63
N GLU A 298 7.70 -7.25 -54.60
CA GLU A 298 8.66 -6.65 -53.67
C GLU A 298 8.21 -5.22 -53.40
N ASP A 299 7.27 -5.07 -52.47
CA ASP A 299 7.05 -3.82 -51.74
C ASP A 299 6.27 -4.20 -50.48
N TRP A 300 6.63 -3.60 -49.35
CA TRP A 300 6.05 -3.76 -48.01
C TRP A 300 6.60 -4.92 -47.16
N CYS A 301 7.89 -4.84 -46.79
CA CYS A 301 8.36 -5.33 -45.49
C CYS A 301 9.69 -4.68 -45.07
N HIS A 302 9.64 -3.43 -44.60
CA HIS A 302 10.64 -2.85 -43.68
C HIS A 302 10.03 -1.69 -42.89
N PRO A 303 10.02 -1.76 -41.54
CA PRO A 303 9.97 -0.56 -40.71
C PRO A 303 11.29 -0.37 -39.94
N LEU A 304 11.87 0.81 -40.16
CA LEU A 304 12.41 1.74 -39.16
C LEU A 304 13.20 1.13 -37.97
N LYS A 305 14.52 1.05 -38.14
CA LYS A 305 15.49 1.30 -37.07
C LYS A 305 16.24 2.57 -37.42
N ASN A 306 16.15 3.59 -36.57
CA ASN A 306 17.19 4.57 -36.23
C ASN A 306 16.55 5.80 -35.60
N LEU A 307 16.49 5.79 -34.28
CA LEU A 307 16.52 6.98 -33.42
C LEU A 307 17.15 6.53 -32.10
N SER A 308 17.95 7.41 -31.51
CA SER A 308 18.64 7.28 -30.22
C SER A 308 20.04 6.66 -30.25
N GLN A 309 21.02 7.44 -30.72
CA GLN A 309 22.33 7.54 -30.07
C GLN A 309 22.91 8.94 -30.27
N GLU A 310 22.83 9.80 -29.25
CA GLU A 310 23.96 10.66 -28.86
C GLU A 310 23.75 11.18 -27.42
N GLU A 311 24.86 11.48 -26.75
CA GLU A 311 25.03 12.06 -25.41
C GLU A 311 25.00 11.12 -24.17
N ARG A 312 26.13 10.46 -23.94
CA ARG A 312 26.69 10.23 -22.59
C ARG A 312 28.23 10.29 -22.64
N GLY A 313 28.81 11.42 -22.23
CA GLY A 313 30.14 11.53 -21.62
C GLY A 313 29.93 12.04 -20.19
N GLN A 314 30.48 11.44 -19.14
CA GLN A 314 31.88 11.41 -18.64
C GLN A 314 31.95 10.35 -17.49
N PRO A 315 33.10 9.91 -16.89
CA PRO A 315 34.23 10.74 -16.44
C PRO A 315 35.63 10.05 -16.54
N PRO A 316 36.72 10.62 -15.97
CA PRO A 316 37.03 10.44 -14.54
C PRO A 316 37.04 11.72 -13.69
#